data_AF-A0A508TNA5-F1
#
_entry.id   AF-A0A508TNA5-F1
#
_cell.length_a   1.000
_cell.length_b   1.000
_cell.length_c   1.000
_cell.angle_alpha   90.00
_cell.angle_beta   90.00
_cell.angle_gamma   90.00
#
_symmetry.space_group_name_H-M   'P 1'
#
loop_
_entity.id
_entity.type
_entity.pdbx_description
1 polymer ?
#
loop_
_entity_poly.entity_id
_entity_poly.type
_entity_poly.pdbx_seq_one_letter_code
_entity_poly.pdbx_strand_id
1 'polypeptide(L)'
;MQLTDEVHYRLVYERDGTLRSFSMGTKKVGTWSIDKDQLCLRLGDNDDGCYAVTLSGERIELVPSGLGLAFDGIVQPADRN
;
A
#
# COMPACT_ATOMS: atom_id res chain seq x y z
N MET A 1 -1.42 -9.11 -4.93
CA MET A 1 -2.33 -8.07 -5.46
C MET A 1 -1.57 -6.76 -5.50
N GLN A 2 -2.09 -5.74 -6.18
CA GLN A 2 -1.53 -4.39 -6.09
C GLN A 2 -2.62 -3.36 -5.77
N LEU A 3 -2.23 -2.29 -5.09
CA LEU A 3 -2.99 -1.03 -5.02
C LEU A 3 -2.26 0.00 -5.88
N THR A 4 -2.99 0.69 -6.75
CA THR A 4 -2.41 1.72 -7.63
C THR A 4 -3.45 2.80 -7.94
N ASP A 5 -2.98 4.03 -8.13
CA ASP A 5 -3.77 5.12 -8.73
C ASP A 5 -3.58 5.21 -10.25
N GLU A 6 -2.94 4.19 -10.84
CA GLU A 6 -2.61 4.04 -12.26
C GLU A 6 -1.60 5.06 -12.82
N VAL A 7 -1.18 6.05 -12.03
CA VAL A 7 -0.39 7.20 -12.49
C VAL A 7 0.85 7.44 -11.65
N HIS A 8 0.72 7.64 -10.34
CA HIS A 8 1.80 8.12 -9.48
C HIS A 8 2.47 7.01 -8.70
N TYR A 9 1.72 5.99 -8.29
CA TYR A 9 2.26 4.94 -7.44
C TYR A 9 1.63 3.57 -7.64
N ARG A 10 2.37 2.55 -7.21
CA ARG A 10 1.95 1.16 -7.15
C ARG A 10 2.54 0.48 -5.92
N LEU A 11 1.68 -0.08 -5.08
CA LEU A 11 2.03 -0.93 -3.94
C LEU A 11 1.70 -2.38 -4.27
N VAL A 12 2.70 -3.25 -4.35
CA VAL A 12 2.55 -4.68 -4.63
C VAL A 12 2.64 -5.47 -3.33
N TYR A 13 1.54 -6.14 -2.98
CA TYR A 13 1.40 -6.97 -1.79
C TYR A 13 1.60 -8.44 -2.17
N GLU A 14 2.74 -9.00 -1.78
CA GLU A 14 3.06 -10.42 -1.94
C GLU A 14 2.54 -11.25 -0.76
N ARG A 15 2.22 -12.53 -1.00
CA ARG A 15 1.58 -13.40 0.01
C ARG A 15 2.47 -13.73 1.20
N ASP A 16 3.77 -13.60 1.06
CA ASP A 16 4.78 -13.85 2.09
C ASP A 16 4.97 -12.67 3.05
N GLY A 17 4.21 -11.58 2.86
CA GLY A 17 4.35 -10.34 3.63
C GLY A 17 5.34 -9.35 3.01
N THR A 18 5.92 -9.64 1.84
CA THR A 18 6.78 -8.69 1.12
C THR A 18 5.94 -7.58 0.50
N LEU A 19 6.37 -6.33 0.67
CA LEU A 19 5.79 -5.15 0.04
C LEU A 19 6.80 -4.54 -0.94
N ARG A 20 6.37 -4.30 -2.18
CA ARG A 20 7.15 -3.51 -3.13
C ARG A 20 6.41 -2.22 -3.44
N SER A 21 7.05 -1.09 -3.17
CA SER A 21 6.52 0.23 -3.50
C SER A 21 7.26 0.78 -4.72
N PHE A 22 6.48 1.27 -5.69
CA PHE A 22 6.96 2.03 -6.83
C PHE A 22 6.24 3.37 -6.78
N SER A 23 6.97 4.46 -6.55
CA SER A 23 6.39 5.79 -6.48
C SER A 23 7.41 6.80 -6.98
N MET A 24 6.98 7.73 -7.84
CA MET A 24 7.80 8.84 -8.32
C MET A 24 9.18 8.39 -8.87
N GLY A 25 9.23 7.26 -9.59
CA GLY A 25 10.48 6.71 -10.14
C GLY A 25 11.39 6.01 -9.12
N THR A 26 11.01 5.94 -7.85
CA THR A 26 11.75 5.24 -6.79
C THR A 26 11.10 3.88 -6.51
N LYS A 27 11.94 2.86 -6.34
CA LYS A 27 11.51 1.52 -5.89
C LYS A 27 11.99 1.29 -4.46
N LYS A 28 11.07 0.91 -3.57
CA LYS A 28 11.36 0.45 -2.22
C LYS A 28 10.85 -0.97 -2.00
N VAL A 29 11.55 -1.73 -1.18
CA VAL A 29 11.14 -3.08 -0.75
C VAL A 29 11.09 -3.08 0.76
N GLY A 30 9.98 -3.59 1.30
CA GLY A 30 9.74 -3.66 2.72
C GLY A 30 8.76 -4.78 3.04
N THR A 31 8.01 -4.62 4.12
CA THR A 31 7.02 -5.62 4.55
C THR A 31 5.65 -5.02 4.74
N TRP A 32 4.62 -5.84 4.62
CA TRP A 32 3.27 -5.52 5.05
C TRP A 32 2.77 -6.60 6.01
N SER A 33 1.91 -6.20 6.92
CA SER A 33 1.22 -7.11 7.85
C SER A 33 -0.14 -6.55 8.21
N ILE A 34 -1.07 -7.43 8.55
CA ILE A 34 -2.30 -7.02 9.23
C ILE A 34 -2.03 -7.10 10.73
N ASP A 35 -2.19 -5.99 11.44
CA ASP A 35 -2.19 -5.94 12.91
C ASP A 35 -3.57 -5.52 13.39
N LYS A 36 -4.23 -6.42 14.13
CA LYS A 36 -5.66 -6.33 14.48
C LYS A 36 -6.51 -6.13 13.23
N ASP A 37 -6.98 -4.91 12.98
CA ASP A 37 -7.84 -4.53 11.85
C ASP A 37 -7.18 -3.46 10.95
N GLN A 38 -5.85 -3.31 11.06
CA GLN A 38 -5.09 -2.30 10.31
C GLN A 38 -4.08 -2.96 9.38
N LEU A 39 -3.95 -2.38 8.18
CA LEU A 39 -2.87 -2.70 7.26
C LEU A 39 -1.64 -1.88 7.64
N CYS A 40 -0.58 -2.53 8.09
CA CYS A 40 0.68 -1.88 8.44
C CYS A 40 1.73 -2.11 7.37
N LEU A 41 2.36 -1.03 6.90
CA LEU A 41 3.45 -1.02 5.93
C LEU A 41 4.74 -0.65 6.65
N ARG A 42 5.83 -1.36 6.33
CA ARG A 42 7.19 -1.05 6.82
C ARG A 42 8.13 -0.94 5.62
N LEU A 43 8.39 0.28 5.17
CA LEU A 43 9.22 0.65 4.02
C LEU A 43 10.48 1.46 4.42
N GLY A 44 10.59 1.87 5.68
CA GLY A 44 11.67 2.66 6.26
C GLY A 44 11.39 4.17 6.33
N ASP A 45 12.20 4.85 7.15
CA ASP A 45 12.26 6.30 7.39
C ASP A 45 10.91 6.98 7.72
N ASN A 46 10.15 7.35 6.68
CA ASN A 46 8.92 8.14 6.77
C ASN A 46 7.73 7.48 6.06
N ASP A 47 7.94 6.32 5.44
CA ASP A 47 6.91 5.59 4.68
C ASP A 47 6.32 4.41 5.48
N ASP A 48 6.68 4.31 6.76
CA ASP A 48 6.10 3.37 7.71
C ASP A 48 4.78 3.92 8.24
N GLY A 49 3.76 3.05 8.32
CA GLY A 49 2.46 3.47 8.81
C GLY A 49 1.44 2.34 8.87
N CYS A 50 0.44 2.50 9.72
CA CYS A 50 -0.72 1.62 9.78
C CYS A 50 -1.97 2.37 9.31
N TYR A 51 -2.78 1.68 8.51
CA TYR A 51 -3.89 2.25 7.77
C TYR A 51 -5.17 1.50 8.08
N ALA A 52 -6.25 2.24 8.30
CA ALA A 52 -7.59 1.71 8.15
C ALA A 52 -7.89 1.60 6.66
N VAL A 53 -8.43 0.45 6.25
CA VAL A 53 -8.79 0.19 4.85
C VAL A 53 -10.28 0.45 4.69
N THR A 54 -10.65 1.43 3.88
CA THR A 54 -12.05 1.72 3.53
C THR A 54 -12.31 1.39 2.06
N LEU A 55 -13.53 0.95 1.78
CA LEU A 55 -14.00 0.60 0.43
C LEU A 55 -15.09 1.58 0.01
N SER A 56 -14.93 2.20 -1.16
CA SER A 56 -15.91 3.09 -1.78
C SER A 56 -16.12 2.68 -3.24
N GLY A 57 -17.12 1.81 -3.45
CA GLY A 57 -17.35 1.18 -4.76
C GLY A 57 -16.17 0.27 -5.14
N GLU A 58 -15.51 0.60 -6.25
CA GLU A 58 -14.33 -0.13 -6.75
C GLU A 58 -13.00 0.45 -6.23
N ARG A 59 -13.04 1.58 -5.52
CA ARG A 59 -11.85 2.22 -4.96
C ARG A 59 -11.62 1.79 -3.52
N ILE A 60 -10.35 1.63 -3.18
CA ILE A 60 -9.85 1.48 -1.82
C ILE A 60 -9.17 2.77 -1.39
N GLU A 61 -9.40 3.17 -0.16
CA GLU A 61 -8.66 4.23 0.51
C GLU A 61 -7.97 3.68 1.77
N LEU A 62 -6.69 4.05 1.92
CA LEU A 62 -5.85 3.79 3.08
C LEU A 62 -5.80 5.05 3.91
N VAL A 63 -6.56 5.07 5.01
CA VAL A 63 -6.61 6.21 5.92
C VAL A 63 -5.57 5.99 7.03
N PRO A 64 -4.56 6.87 7.16
CA PRO A 64 -3.50 6.70 8.16
C PRO A 64 -4.11 6.80 9.56
N SER A 65 -3.72 5.88 10.44
CA SER A 65 -4.15 5.87 11.84
C SER A 65 -3.27 6.73 12.75
N GLY A 66 -2.44 7.60 12.15
CA GLY A 66 -1.46 8.45 12.80
C GLY A 66 -0.93 9.52 11.84
N LEU A 67 0.33 9.91 11.99
CA LEU A 67 1.00 10.78 11.01
C LEU A 67 1.30 9.99 9.73
N GLY A 68 0.87 10.50 8.59
CA GLY A 68 1.08 9.86 7.29
C GLY A 68 0.19 10.45 6.21
N LEU A 69 0.47 10.11 4.95
CA LEU A 69 -0.39 10.46 3.82
C LEU A 69 -1.46 9.38 3.62
N ALA A 70 -2.66 9.81 3.24
CA ALA A 70 -3.68 8.90 2.75
C ALA A 70 -3.34 8.45 1.33
N PHE A 71 -3.72 7.22 0.99
CA PHE A 71 -3.58 6.67 -0.35
C PHE A 71 -4.94 6.20 -0.85
N ASP A 72 -5.32 6.55 -2.07
CA ASP A 72 -6.50 6.01 -2.72
C ASP A 72 -6.13 5.36 -4.07
N GLY A 73 -6.86 4.32 -4.45
CA GLY A 73 -6.61 3.64 -5.71
C GLY A 73 -7.53 2.46 -5.93
N ILE A 74 -7.16 1.64 -6.92
CA ILE A 74 -7.86 0.41 -7.27
C ILE A 74 -7.01 -0.80 -6.90
N VAL A 75 -7.67 -1.89 -6.51
CA VAL A 75 -7.00 -3.18 -6.29
C VAL A 75 -7.18 -4.06 -7.52
N GLN A 76 -6.06 -4.51 -8.06
CA GLN A 76 -6.04 -5.41 -9.20
C GLN A 76 -4.91 -6.43 -9.09
N PRO A 77 -4.88 -7.48 -9.94
CA PRO A 77 -3.74 -8.38 -10.03
C PRO A 77 -2.43 -7.61 -10.24
N ALA A 78 -1.37 -8.04 -9.55
CA ALA A 78 -0.03 -7.50 -9.83
C ALA A 78 0.47 -8.12 -11.13
N ASP A 79 1.03 -7.30 -12.01
CA ASP A 79 1.60 -7.77 -13.27
C ASP A 79 2.80 -8.64 -12.94
N ARG A 80 2.80 -9.85 -13.50
CA ARG A 80 3.98 -10.72 -13.49
C ARG A 80 4.85 -10.27 -14.66
N ASN A 81 5.70 -9.29 -14.43
CA ASN A 81 6.83 -9.03 -15.33
C ASN A 81 8.08 -9.69 -14.77
#